data_AF-A0A538D301-F1
#
_entry.id   AF-A0A538D301-F1
#
_cell.length_a   1.000
_cell.length_b   1.000
_cell.length_c   1.000
_cell.angle_alpha   90.00
_cell.angle_beta   90.00
_cell.angle_gamma   90.00
#
_symmetry.space_group_name_H-M   'P 1'
#
loop_
_entity.id
_entity.type
_entity.pdbx_description
1 polymer ?
#
loop_
_entity_poly.entity_id
_entity_poly.type
_entity_poly.pdbx_seq_one_letter_code
_entity_poly.pdbx_strand_id
1 'polypeptide(L)' 'MIAFTPSPDASPREWNLWELERVARDHSEDDVARAEERSYLLMYLREFAGPDGVLPADFDGLVRDAFGDVLHSAGA' A
#
# COMPACT_ATOMS: atom_id res chain seq x y z
N MET A 1 6.39 -0.05 20.82
CA MET A 1 5.11 0.49 20.34
C MET A 1 5.47 1.46 19.23
N ILE A 2 5.35 1.04 17.98
CA ILE A 2 5.67 1.87 16.80
C ILE A 2 4.54 2.90 16.66
N ALA A 3 4.85 4.18 16.89
CA ALA A 3 3.88 5.26 16.74
C ALA A 3 3.91 5.71 15.27
N PHE A 4 2.88 5.32 14.51
CA PHE A 4 2.62 5.88 13.20
C PHE A 4 2.21 7.34 13.40
N THR A 5 3.00 8.30 12.91
CA THR A 5 2.63 9.73 12.99
C THR A 5 1.76 10.06 11.77
N PRO A 6 0.44 10.24 11.91
CA PRO A 6 -0.39 10.64 10.78
C PRO A 6 0.04 12.03 10.32
N SER A 7 0.26 12.21 9.01
CA SER A 7 0.38 13.55 8.43
C SER A 7 -0.95 14.29 8.66
N PRO A 8 -0.96 15.47 9.28
CA PRO A 8 -2.18 16.11 9.82
C PRO A 8 -3.18 16.64 8.78
N ASP A 9 -2.86 16.56 7.48
CA ASP A 9 -3.61 17.22 6.39
C ASP A 9 -4.29 16.26 5.41
N ALA A 10 -4.19 14.94 5.60
CA ALA A 10 -4.85 13.98 4.72
C ALA A 10 -5.89 13.19 5.52
N SER A 11 -7.17 13.39 5.18
CA SER A 11 -8.22 12.47 5.63
C SER A 11 -7.82 11.03 5.30
N PRO A 12 -8.05 10.07 6.22
CA PRO A 12 -7.68 8.68 5.99
C PRO A 12 -8.37 8.19 4.71
N ARG A 13 -7.57 7.65 3.78
CA ARG A 13 -8.01 7.27 2.45
C ARG A 13 -8.17 5.75 2.34
N GLU A 14 -9.21 5.33 1.63
CA GLU A 14 -9.40 3.94 1.25
C GLU A 14 -8.56 3.60 0.02
N TRP A 15 -7.97 2.40 0.01
CA TRP A 15 -7.09 1.92 -1.04
C TRP A 15 -7.66 0.67 -1.68
N ASN A 16 -7.52 0.52 -3.00
CA ASN A 16 -7.92 -0.69 -3.69
C ASN A 16 -6.71 -1.65 -3.79
N LEU A 17 -6.89 -2.87 -3.29
CA LEU A 17 -5.84 -3.89 -3.23
C LEU A 17 -5.32 -4.25 -4.63
N TRP A 18 -6.20 -4.37 -5.63
CA TRP A 18 -5.78 -4.73 -6.98
C TRP A 18 -4.93 -3.64 -7.64
N GLU A 19 -5.19 -2.37 -7.32
CA GLU A 19 -4.33 -1.28 -7.77
C GLU A 19 -2.95 -1.33 -7.11
N LEU A 20 -2.88 -1.62 -5.80
CA LEU A 20 -1.61 -1.81 -5.10
C LEU A 20 -0.82 -3.00 -5.66
N GLU A 21 -1.48 -4.13 -5.96
CA GLU A 21 -0.86 -5.29 -6.60
C GLU A 21 -0.31 -4.96 -7.98
N ARG A 22 -1.05 -4.16 -8.77
CA ARG A 22 -0.63 -3.72 -10.09
C ARG A 22 0.61 -2.83 -10.01
N VAL A 23 0.60 -1.82 -9.16
CA VAL A 23 1.73 -0.89 -8.98
C VAL A 23 2.95 -1.64 -8.45
N ALA A 24 2.79 -2.53 -7.48
CA ALA A 24 3.91 -3.34 -6.97
C ALA A 24 4.55 -4.22 -8.05
N ARG A 25 3.71 -4.81 -8.93
CA ARG A 25 4.19 -5.64 -10.03
C ARG A 25 4.97 -4.83 -11.07
N ASP A 26 4.49 -3.62 -11.40
CA ASP A 26 5.15 -2.71 -12.35
C ASP A 26 6.54 -2.29 -11.86
N HIS A 27 6.72 -2.17 -10.54
CA HIS A 27 7.96 -1.76 -9.89
C HIS A 27 8.77 -2.90 -9.26
N SER A 28 8.48 -4.16 -9.59
CA SER A 28 9.13 -5.32 -8.96
C SER A 28 10.62 -5.46 -9.32
N GLU A 29 11.06 -4.86 -10.42
CA GLU A 29 12.44 -4.95 -10.91
C GLU A 29 13.37 -3.85 -10.37
N ASP A 30 12.81 -2.79 -9.76
CA ASP A 30 13.58 -1.64 -9.28
C ASP A 30 14.34 -1.95 -7.98
N ASP A 31 13.67 -2.63 -7.03
CA ASP A 31 14.27 -3.08 -5.78
C ASP A 31 13.64 -4.41 -5.32
N VAL A 32 14.40 -5.50 -5.49
CA VAL A 32 13.91 -6.87 -5.21
C VAL A 32 13.50 -7.05 -3.75
N ALA A 33 14.25 -6.48 -2.81
CA ALA A 33 13.95 -6.63 -1.38
C ALA A 33 12.64 -5.91 -1.01
N ARG A 34 12.42 -4.70 -1.54
CA ARG A 34 11.16 -3.97 -1.40
C ARG A 34 10.00 -4.70 -2.11
N ALA A 35 10.24 -5.31 -3.27
CA ALA A 35 9.23 -6.06 -4.00
C ALA A 35 8.76 -7.30 -3.22
N GLU A 36 9.69 -8.03 -2.59
CA GLU A 36 9.36 -9.18 -1.73
C GLU A 36 8.58 -8.73 -0.48
N GLU A 37 9.02 -7.67 0.19
CA GLU A 37 8.32 -7.09 1.35
C GLU A 37 6.86 -6.71 1.02
N ARG A 38 6.65 -6.00 -0.10
CA ARG A 38 5.31 -5.63 -0.58
C ARG A 38 4.48 -6.85 -0.93
N SER A 39 5.09 -7.90 -1.49
CA SER A 39 4.38 -9.14 -1.83
C SER A 39 3.82 -9.83 -0.59
N TYR A 40 4.59 -9.88 0.51
CA TYR A 40 4.11 -10.39 1.79
C TYR A 40 3.01 -9.51 2.39
N LEU A 41 3.17 -8.18 2.29
CA LEU A 41 2.17 -7.23 2.78
C LEU A 41 0.84 -7.35 2.02
N LEU A 42 0.87 -7.50 0.69
CA LEU A 42 -0.34 -7.69 -0.13
C LEU A 42 -1.08 -8.97 0.24
N MET A 43 -0.34 -10.06 0.53
CA MET A 43 -0.94 -11.30 1.02
C MET A 43 -1.68 -11.10 2.34
N TYR A 44 -1.09 -10.34 3.27
CA TYR A 44 -1.72 -9.99 4.54
C TYR A 44 -2.95 -9.09 4.35
N LEU A 45 -2.84 -8.03 3.55
CA LEU A 45 -3.92 -7.08 3.29
C LEU A 45 -5.14 -7.72 2.63
N ARG A 46 -4.94 -8.78 1.84
CA ARG A 46 -6.02 -9.53 1.18
C ARG A 46 -7.06 -10.08 2.15
N GLU A 47 -6.68 -10.41 3.39
CA GLU A 47 -7.62 -10.91 4.38
C GLU A 47 -8.57 -9.82 4.93
N PHE A 48 -8.23 -8.55 4.72
CA PHE A 48 -9.01 -7.39 5.17
C PHE A 48 -9.75 -6.69 4.05
N ALA A 49 -9.37 -6.93 2.80
CA ALA A 49 -10.03 -6.34 1.65
C ALA A 49 -11.47 -6.87 1.52
N GLY A 50 -12.41 -5.97 1.26
CA GLY A 50 -13.77 -6.34 0.91
C GLY A 50 -13.85 -7.09 -0.43
N PRO A 51 -15.04 -7.59 -0.81
CA PRO A 51 -15.23 -8.26 -2.11
C PRO A 51 -14.92 -7.35 -3.30
N ASP A 52 -14.96 -6.03 -3.12
CA ASP A 52 -14.60 -5.01 -4.11
C ASP A 52 -13.09 -4.67 -4.09
N GLY A 53 -12.29 -5.38 -3.29
CA GLY A 53 -10.86 -5.14 -3.14
C GLY A 53 -10.51 -3.90 -2.31
N VAL A 54 -11.50 -3.18 -1.77
CA VAL A 54 -11.28 -1.97 -0.96
C VAL A 54 -10.80 -2.34 0.44
N LEU A 55 -9.71 -1.70 0.86
CA LEU A 55 -9.15 -1.79 2.20
C LEU A 55 -9.77 -0.72 3.11
N PRO A 56 -10.05 -1.05 4.39
CA PRO A 56 -10.47 -0.07 5.38
C PRO A 56 -9.46 1.09 5.52
N ALA A 57 -9.97 2.30 5.78
CA ALA A 57 -9.15 3.51 5.86
C ALA A 57 -8.10 3.48 7.00
N ASP A 58 -8.26 2.62 8.02
CA ASP A 58 -7.26 2.36 9.07
C ASP A 58 -5.91 1.87 8.49
N PHE A 59 -5.92 1.27 7.29
CA PHE A 59 -4.71 0.81 6.60
C PHE A 59 -4.00 1.91 5.80
N ASP A 60 -4.58 3.12 5.67
CA ASP A 60 -3.99 4.23 4.90
C ASP A 60 -2.52 4.46 5.25
N GLY A 61 -2.22 4.52 6.53
CA GLY A 61 -0.87 4.76 7.01
C GLY A 61 0.12 3.69 6.57
N LEU A 62 -0.25 2.43 6.75
CA LEU A 62 0.57 1.28 6.36
C LEU A 62 0.80 1.23 4.84
N VAL A 63 -0.25 1.52 4.05
CA VAL A 63 -0.15 1.56 2.59
C VAL A 63 0.79 2.68 2.14
N ARG A 64 0.67 3.87 2.73
CA ARG A 64 1.55 5.01 2.41
C ARG A 64 3.01 4.75 2.75
N ASP A 65 3.27 4.09 3.86
CA ASP A 65 4.63 3.71 4.27
C ASP A 65 5.27 2.73 3.28
N ALA A 66 4.56 1.64 2.96
CA ALA A 66 5.12 0.57 2.13
C ALA A 66 5.10 0.86 0.61
N PHE A 67 4.10 1.59 0.13
CA PHE A 67 3.89 1.84 -1.31
C PHE A 67 4.12 3.30 -1.72
N GLY A 68 4.40 4.21 -0.77
CA GLY A 68 4.50 5.64 -1.06
C GLY A 68 5.49 5.97 -2.18
N ASP A 69 6.63 5.30 -2.19
CA ASP A 69 7.67 5.43 -3.22
C ASP A 69 7.15 5.09 -4.64
N VAL A 70 6.53 3.93 -4.81
CA VAL A 70 6.02 3.48 -6.12
C VAL A 70 4.76 4.23 -6.54
N LEU A 71 3.90 4.64 -5.59
CA LEU A 71 2.69 5.43 -5.86
C LEU A 71 3.02 6.85 -6.34
N HIS A 72 4.12 7.45 -5.88
CA HIS A 72 4.57 8.74 -6.40
C HIS A 72 5.10 8.65 -7.84
N SER A 73 5.64 7.49 -8.24
CA SER A 73 6.13 7.30 -9.60
C SER A 73 5.03 6.91 -10.60
N ALA A 74 3.97 6.23 -10.13
CA ALA A 74 2.80 5.90 -10.94
C ALA A 74 1.89 7.12 -11.23
N GLY A 75 2.04 8.20 -10.45
CA GLY A 75 1.36 9.48 -10.62
C GLY A 75 2.31 10.59 -11.05
N ALA A 76 2.74 10.56 -12.31
CA ALA A 76 3.36 11.69 -13.02
C ALA A 76 2.46 12.15 -14.17
#